data_AF-A0A5C3E4B4-F1
#
_entry.id   AF-A0A5C3E4B4-F1
#
_cell.length_a   1.000
_cell.length_b   1.000
_cell.length_c   1.000
_cell.angle_alpha   90.00
_cell.angle_beta   90.00
_cell.angle_gamma   90.00
#
_symmetry.space_group_name_H-M   'P 1'
#
loop_
_entity.id
_entity.type
_entity.pdbx_description
1 polymer ?
#
loop_
_entity_poly.entity_id
_entity_poly.type
_entity_poly.pdbx_seq_one_letter_code
_entity_poly.pdbx_strand_id
1 'polypeptide(L)'
;MSTAASSSPELPPAKRMRSRSPEHTEAAISTNDTASASTSTAVSAQEKQARKADARRSRQKRKDYAKQLTKTGREPIEFDIEDLLSIRKVTDILSEGLEYQNKFERGTRLTLAIDRLDAHGDGLAIAPERDWVIAVPHTLPREKVTVEITSNERLYSKAKLVEVIEKSEARQDSLVKCKYFGDCGGCQYQMIDYEQQLEIKRGVVERAFARFSGLNPELVPAVLPTIASPNQYNYRTKLTPHFELPYELRRGRRTGIRNNAGQNAQEKPQYSVPIGFDCIGTKKVMDIEECPIATKTINRALPAAKQKVRDTIESFKNGATILLRDSLRTYESFAEDLLVTQSPSGNGEVEKEIDTEAVTDHKAAVKERVLTTKFESPAGTFFQNNRSILPSLLDYVRDAITSTSSSTDSSQDKYLVDAYCGSGLFSLCLSSLFREVSGVEISSESIKYATKNAELNGITNAKFLAGNAEDIFAKIQYPAQQTTVIIDPPRRGCDEEFIRQLVKLAPKHIVYVSCNVHTQARDVGQLITRDARYKIKSVRGADLFPQTHHVEGVAVLERVDA
;
A
#
# COMPACT_ATOMS: atom_id res chain seq x y z
N MET A 1 -45.16 44.15 -13.19
CA MET A 1 -45.13 44.86 -11.90
C MET A 1 -43.94 44.29 -11.13
N SER A 2 -42.69 44.76 -11.34
CA SER A 2 -42.01 45.90 -10.68
C SER A 2 -42.24 45.90 -9.17
N THR A 3 -41.26 45.71 -8.27
CA THR A 3 -39.97 46.42 -8.06
C THR A 3 -38.93 45.46 -7.41
N ALA A 4 -37.67 45.29 -7.82
CA ALA A 4 -36.50 46.18 -7.90
C ALA A 4 -35.86 46.55 -6.53
N ALA A 5 -34.68 45.99 -6.23
CA ALA A 5 -33.67 46.54 -5.32
C ALA A 5 -32.26 46.19 -5.85
N SER A 6 -31.38 47.19 -5.83
CA SER A 6 -30.22 47.37 -6.71
C SER A 6 -28.89 46.85 -6.18
N SER A 7 -28.07 46.32 -7.08
CA SER A 7 -26.63 46.08 -6.95
C SER A 7 -25.78 47.34 -7.17
N SER A 8 -24.64 47.46 -6.49
CA SER A 8 -23.42 48.09 -7.01
C SER A 8 -22.17 47.70 -6.20
N PRO A 9 -20.95 47.81 -6.78
CA PRO A 9 -19.82 46.90 -6.54
C PRO A 9 -18.67 47.52 -5.74
N GLU A 10 -17.94 46.72 -4.95
CA GLU A 10 -16.70 47.16 -4.29
C GLU A 10 -15.44 46.76 -5.08
N LEU A 11 -14.62 47.79 -5.36
CA LEU A 11 -13.30 47.74 -5.97
C LEU A 11 -12.19 47.60 -4.88
N PRO A 12 -10.98 47.14 -5.24
CA PRO A 12 -9.96 46.67 -4.29
C PRO A 12 -9.18 47.83 -3.62
N PRO A 13 -8.65 47.65 -2.39
CA PRO A 13 -7.93 48.71 -1.71
C PRO A 13 -6.51 48.92 -2.27
N ALA A 14 -6.15 50.20 -2.37
CA ALA A 14 -4.91 50.73 -2.92
C ALA A 14 -3.72 50.71 -1.94
N LYS A 15 -2.50 50.69 -2.50
CA LYS A 15 -1.20 50.87 -1.82
C LYS A 15 -0.94 52.34 -1.43
N ARG A 16 -0.44 52.58 -0.20
CA ARG A 16 0.60 53.55 0.27
C ARG A 16 0.35 53.82 1.77
N MET A 17 1.28 54.22 2.65
CA MET A 17 2.60 54.85 2.55
C MET A 17 3.34 54.65 3.89
N ARG A 18 4.67 54.84 3.90
CA ARG A 18 5.53 54.84 5.09
C ARG A 18 5.29 56.08 5.98
N SER A 19 5.19 55.91 7.29
CA SER A 19 5.38 56.93 8.33
C SER A 19 6.62 56.55 9.16
N ARG A 20 7.76 57.26 9.03
CA ARG A 20 8.25 58.41 9.83
C ARG A 20 8.21 58.19 11.35
N SER A 21 9.42 58.02 11.90
CA SER A 21 9.80 57.95 13.31
C SER A 21 9.45 59.22 14.09
N PRO A 22 9.25 59.15 15.42
CA PRO A 22 9.40 60.28 16.32
C PRO A 22 10.81 60.35 16.91
N GLU A 23 11.24 61.59 17.11
CA GLU A 23 12.51 62.05 17.64
C GLU A 23 12.66 61.84 19.16
N HIS A 24 13.92 62.00 19.57
CA HIS A 24 14.51 61.91 20.89
C HIS A 24 13.79 62.68 22.00
N THR A 25 13.84 62.13 23.22
CA THR A 25 13.93 62.92 24.45
C THR A 25 15.03 62.33 25.32
N GLU A 26 16.04 63.16 25.58
CA GLU A 26 17.17 62.90 26.45
C GLU A 26 16.73 62.89 27.92
N ALA A 27 17.22 61.90 28.68
CA ALA A 27 17.38 62.03 30.12
C ALA A 27 18.68 61.31 30.49
N ALA A 28 19.69 62.11 30.83
CA ALA A 28 21.00 61.67 31.27
C ALA A 28 20.96 61.20 32.73
N ILE A 29 21.44 59.98 33.00
CA ILE A 29 22.02 59.60 34.29
C ILE A 29 23.29 58.77 34.01
N SER A 30 24.37 59.17 34.67
CA SER A 30 25.76 58.79 34.46
C SER A 30 26.12 57.39 35.00
N THR A 31 26.83 56.64 34.16
CA THR A 31 28.02 55.79 34.40
C THR A 31 28.17 55.05 35.75
N ASN A 32 28.25 53.72 35.68
CA ASN A 32 29.50 53.04 36.05
C ASN A 32 29.62 51.66 35.40
N ASP A 33 30.83 51.41 34.91
CA ASP A 33 31.31 50.22 34.20
C ASP A 33 31.17 48.91 34.98
N THR A 34 30.89 47.82 34.26
CA THR A 34 31.77 46.64 34.24
C THR A 34 31.34 45.70 33.12
N ALA A 35 32.18 45.65 32.08
CA ALA A 35 32.06 44.74 30.96
C ALA A 35 32.41 43.31 31.40
N SER A 36 31.48 42.37 31.21
CA SER A 36 31.81 40.94 31.03
C SER A 36 31.48 40.59 29.59
N ALA A 37 32.52 40.39 28.79
CA ALA A 37 32.42 40.05 27.38
C ALA A 37 31.72 38.70 27.17
N SER A 38 30.50 38.73 26.64
CA SER A 38 29.88 37.57 26.00
C SER A 38 30.31 37.56 24.53
N THR A 39 31.18 36.62 24.17
CA THR A 39 31.56 36.31 22.78
C THR A 39 30.33 35.99 21.93
N SER A 40 29.81 36.96 21.19
CA SER A 40 28.87 36.72 20.10
C SER A 40 29.65 36.34 18.84
N THR A 41 29.73 35.04 18.54
CA THR A 41 30.31 34.56 17.29
C THR A 41 29.46 35.05 16.11
N ALA A 42 30.07 35.84 15.23
CA ALA A 42 29.44 36.35 14.01
C ALA A 42 29.16 35.19 13.04
N VAL A 43 27.88 34.82 12.88
CA VAL A 43 27.41 33.79 11.94
C VAL A 43 27.80 34.17 10.51
N SER A 44 28.49 33.28 9.80
CA SER A 44 29.05 33.52 8.47
C SER A 44 27.96 33.72 7.40
N ALA A 45 28.29 34.39 6.29
CA ALA A 45 27.35 34.59 5.19
C ALA A 45 26.89 33.26 4.56
N GLN A 46 27.75 32.24 4.56
CA GLN A 46 27.44 30.89 4.09
C GLN A 46 26.42 30.20 5.01
N GLU A 47 26.57 30.30 6.33
CA GLU A 47 25.60 29.77 7.29
C GLU A 47 24.24 30.47 7.19
N LYS A 48 24.22 31.79 6.95
CA LYS A 48 22.97 32.53 6.71
C LYS A 48 22.25 32.07 5.44
N GLN A 49 23.00 31.77 4.37
CA GLN A 49 22.44 31.23 3.12
C GLN A 49 21.92 29.80 3.31
N ALA A 50 22.66 28.93 3.99
CA ALA A 50 22.25 27.56 4.32
C ALA A 50 20.94 27.55 5.14
N ARG A 51 20.87 28.33 6.24
CA ARG A 51 19.66 28.48 7.05
C ARG A 51 18.45 28.94 6.24
N LYS A 52 18.64 29.87 5.29
CA LYS A 52 17.58 30.35 4.39
C LYS A 52 17.12 29.27 3.41
N ALA A 53 18.04 28.43 2.91
CA ALA A 53 17.71 27.30 2.06
C ALA A 53 16.92 26.23 2.82
N ASP A 54 17.34 25.90 4.04
CA ASP A 54 16.66 24.91 4.90
C ASP A 54 15.27 25.38 5.33
N ALA A 55 15.11 26.67 5.66
CA ALA A 55 13.80 27.26 5.94
C ALA A 55 12.86 27.17 4.74
N ARG A 56 13.37 27.43 3.51
CA ARG A 56 12.58 27.27 2.27
C ARG A 56 12.18 25.81 2.04
N ARG A 57 13.11 24.87 2.22
CA ARG A 57 12.87 23.42 2.07
C ARG A 57 11.81 22.95 3.07
N SER A 58 11.93 23.33 4.33
CA SER A 58 10.98 22.96 5.39
C SER A 58 9.59 23.54 5.11
N ARG A 59 9.50 24.78 4.63
CA ARG A 59 8.22 25.38 4.19
C ARG A 59 7.58 24.60 3.04
N GLN A 60 8.36 24.13 2.07
CA GLN A 60 7.83 23.29 0.99
C GLN A 60 7.35 21.94 1.53
N LYS A 61 8.14 21.27 2.36
CA LYS A 61 7.75 20.00 3.00
C LYS A 61 6.43 20.12 3.79
N ARG A 62 6.23 21.23 4.53
CA ARG A 62 4.95 21.51 5.22
C ARG A 62 3.77 21.63 4.26
N LYS A 63 3.95 22.27 3.11
CA LYS A 63 2.90 22.35 2.06
C LYS A 63 2.60 20.98 1.47
N ASP A 64 3.64 20.19 1.22
CA ASP A 64 3.51 18.83 0.67
C ASP A 64 2.77 17.92 1.66
N TYR A 65 3.11 18.01 2.96
CA TYR A 65 2.40 17.30 4.03
C TYR A 65 0.95 17.76 4.18
N ALA A 66 0.66 19.06 4.13
CA ALA A 66 -0.72 19.54 4.17
C ALA A 66 -1.55 18.97 3.01
N LYS A 67 -0.97 18.89 1.80
CA LYS A 67 -1.61 18.29 0.64
C LYS A 67 -1.82 16.78 0.81
N GLN A 68 -0.85 16.07 1.38
CA GLN A 68 -0.98 14.65 1.70
C GLN A 68 -2.09 14.42 2.72
N LEU A 69 -2.12 15.20 3.80
CA LEU A 69 -3.14 15.11 4.84
C LEU A 69 -4.56 15.25 4.28
N THR A 70 -4.77 16.19 3.36
CA THR A 70 -6.06 16.33 2.65
C THR A 70 -6.38 15.16 1.72
N LYS A 71 -5.36 14.53 1.11
CA LYS A 71 -5.55 13.49 0.10
C LYS A 71 -5.70 12.08 0.68
N THR A 72 -4.87 11.73 1.66
CA THR A 72 -4.73 10.37 2.21
C THR A 72 -4.84 10.32 3.73
N GLY A 73 -4.89 11.46 4.41
CA GLY A 73 -4.88 11.51 5.87
C GLY A 73 -3.47 11.41 6.45
N ARG A 74 -3.40 11.13 7.75
CA ARG A 74 -2.16 10.89 8.49
C ARG A 74 -1.60 9.51 8.17
N GLU A 75 -0.28 9.37 8.21
CA GLU A 75 0.37 8.07 8.05
C GLU A 75 0.35 7.26 9.36
N PRO A 76 0.34 5.92 9.30
CA PRO A 76 0.34 5.06 10.49
C PRO A 76 1.50 5.35 11.45
N ILE A 77 2.71 5.56 10.91
CA ILE A 77 3.91 5.84 11.69
C ILE A 77 3.77 7.10 12.56
N GLU A 78 2.91 8.07 12.20
CA GLU A 78 2.69 9.25 13.02
C GLU A 78 2.03 8.91 14.37
N PHE A 79 1.17 7.90 14.40
CA PHE A 79 0.56 7.40 15.63
C PHE A 79 1.55 6.56 16.44
N ASP A 80 2.41 5.77 15.76
CA ASP A 80 3.48 5.04 16.44
C ASP A 80 4.48 6.01 17.11
N ILE A 81 4.79 7.14 16.46
CA ILE A 81 5.64 8.20 17.04
C ILE A 81 4.98 8.81 18.28
N GLU A 82 3.68 9.09 18.24
CA GLU A 82 2.92 9.59 19.40
C GLU A 82 2.94 8.60 20.57
N ASP A 83 2.85 7.30 20.30
CA ASP A 83 2.90 6.25 21.32
C ASP A 83 4.30 6.11 21.93
N LEU A 84 5.35 6.22 21.11
CA LEU A 84 6.73 6.08 21.55
C LEU A 84 7.26 7.30 22.31
N LEU A 85 6.90 8.52 21.85
CA LEU A 85 7.41 9.77 22.43
C LEU A 85 6.43 10.43 23.42
N SER A 86 5.18 9.98 23.48
CA SER A 86 4.01 10.66 24.05
C SER A 86 3.49 11.83 23.21
N ILE A 87 2.16 12.01 23.21
CA ILE A 87 1.47 13.10 22.51
C ILE A 87 1.99 14.48 22.94
N ARG A 88 2.30 14.66 24.23
CA ARG A 88 2.82 15.93 24.75
C ARG A 88 4.16 16.28 24.10
N LYS A 89 5.10 15.33 24.04
CA LYS A 89 6.42 15.56 23.43
C LYS A 89 6.30 15.89 21.95
N VAL A 90 5.44 15.18 21.21
CA VAL A 90 5.19 15.45 19.80
C VAL A 90 4.60 16.85 19.60
N THR A 91 3.68 17.25 20.48
CA THR A 91 3.08 18.60 20.46
C THR A 91 4.12 19.69 20.71
N ASP A 92 5.04 19.48 21.66
CA ASP A 92 6.13 20.40 21.94
C ASP A 92 7.03 20.57 20.69
N ILE A 93 7.46 19.47 20.06
CA ILE A 93 8.26 19.48 18.81
C ILE A 93 7.55 20.24 17.69
N LEU A 94 6.25 20.03 17.53
CA LEU A 94 5.44 20.73 16.52
C LEU A 94 5.32 22.22 16.83
N SER A 95 5.14 22.60 18.09
CA SER A 95 5.01 23.99 18.53
C SER A 95 6.30 24.79 18.32
N GLU A 96 7.46 24.12 18.46
CA GLU A 96 8.79 24.69 18.21
C GLU A 96 9.15 24.69 16.71
N GLY A 97 8.34 24.06 15.86
CA GLY A 97 8.57 23.97 14.42
C GLY A 97 9.78 23.10 14.04
N LEU A 98 10.09 22.11 14.88
CA LEU A 98 11.24 21.20 14.75
C LEU A 98 10.87 19.87 14.06
N GLU A 99 9.66 19.75 13.52
CA GLU A 99 9.16 18.50 12.95
C GLU A 99 9.90 18.04 11.68
N TYR A 100 10.68 18.92 11.05
CA TYR A 100 11.55 18.59 9.91
C TYR A 100 13.03 18.80 10.22
N GLN A 101 13.40 18.85 11.51
CA GLN A 101 14.78 19.00 11.92
C GLN A 101 15.64 17.88 11.33
N ASN A 102 16.81 18.25 10.81
CA ASN A 102 17.83 17.30 10.41
C ASN A 102 18.56 16.79 11.65
N LYS A 103 17.86 16.01 12.50
CA LYS A 103 18.31 15.63 13.85
C LYS A 103 19.66 14.91 13.82
N PHE A 104 19.88 14.06 12.82
CA PHE A 104 21.14 13.33 12.64
C PHE A 104 21.73 13.58 11.25
N GLU A 105 23.05 13.68 11.15
CA GLU A 105 23.73 13.74 9.85
C GLU A 105 23.64 12.39 9.13
N ARG A 106 23.54 12.42 7.80
CA ARG A 106 23.54 11.20 7.00
C ARG A 106 24.88 10.48 7.15
N GLY A 107 24.85 9.18 7.41
CA GLY A 107 26.03 8.37 7.71
C GLY A 107 26.35 8.25 9.20
N THR A 108 25.64 8.99 10.07
CA THR A 108 25.78 8.83 11.53
C THR A 108 25.44 7.39 11.91
N ARG A 109 26.31 6.78 12.72
CA ARG A 109 26.08 5.43 13.26
C ARG A 109 25.62 5.50 14.71
N LEU A 110 24.60 4.72 15.03
CA LEU A 110 24.01 4.67 16.37
C LEU A 110 23.78 3.22 16.76
N THR A 111 23.92 2.93 18.06
CA THR A 111 23.46 1.67 18.65
C THR A 111 22.13 1.92 19.33
N LEU A 112 21.10 1.17 18.94
CA LEU A 112 19.73 1.38 19.35
C LEU A 112 19.07 0.06 19.77
N ALA A 113 18.09 0.16 20.67
CA ALA A 113 17.18 -0.94 20.97
C ALA A 113 15.86 -0.74 20.20
N ILE A 114 15.39 -1.78 19.53
CA ILE A 114 14.12 -1.76 18.79
C ILE A 114 12.96 -1.99 19.75
N ASP A 115 11.99 -1.08 19.75
CA ASP A 115 10.79 -1.17 20.61
C ASP A 115 9.71 -2.04 19.98
N ARG A 116 9.33 -1.74 18.73
CA ARG A 116 8.20 -2.35 18.02
C ARG A 116 8.38 -2.30 16.51
N LEU A 117 7.47 -2.93 15.78
CA LEU A 117 7.34 -2.77 14.32
C LEU A 117 6.25 -1.76 13.97
N ASP A 118 6.48 -0.95 12.94
CA ASP A 118 5.45 -0.12 12.33
C ASP A 118 4.53 -0.95 11.40
N ALA A 119 3.56 -0.28 10.77
CA ALA A 119 2.65 -0.92 9.81
C ALA A 119 3.33 -1.40 8.51
N HIS A 120 4.56 -0.96 8.24
CA HIS A 120 5.35 -1.31 7.06
C HIS A 120 6.38 -2.41 7.32
N GLY A 121 6.48 -2.89 8.57
CA GLY A 121 7.41 -3.92 8.99
C GLY A 121 8.81 -3.39 9.30
N ASP A 122 8.99 -2.07 9.41
CA ASP A 122 10.23 -1.47 9.88
C ASP A 122 10.25 -1.44 11.41
N GLY A 123 11.40 -1.76 12.01
CA GLY A 123 11.59 -1.62 13.45
C GLY A 123 11.71 -0.16 13.85
N LEU A 124 11.01 0.23 14.91
CA LEU A 124 11.05 1.57 15.47
C LEU A 124 11.87 1.58 16.75
N ALA A 125 12.86 2.47 16.79
CA ALA A 125 13.67 2.74 17.96
C ALA A 125 13.50 4.18 18.43
N ILE A 126 13.59 4.38 19.74
CA ILE A 126 13.65 5.71 20.35
C ILE A 126 15.13 6.14 20.36
N ALA A 127 15.41 7.36 19.90
CA ALA A 127 16.75 7.94 19.94
C ALA A 127 17.26 8.07 21.39
N PRO A 128 18.60 8.10 21.63
CA PRO A 128 19.16 8.18 22.98
C PRO A 128 18.62 9.34 23.84
N GLU A 129 18.36 10.50 23.22
CA GLU A 129 17.80 11.70 23.87
C GLU A 129 16.28 11.60 24.13
N ARG A 130 15.64 10.50 23.71
CA ARG A 130 14.21 10.21 23.89
C ARG A 130 13.26 11.28 23.36
N ASP A 131 13.67 11.93 22.28
CA ASP A 131 12.93 13.01 21.63
C ASP A 131 12.68 12.78 20.14
N TRP A 132 13.11 11.63 19.61
CA TRP A 132 13.08 11.32 18.19
C TRP A 132 12.92 9.82 17.95
N VAL A 133 12.29 9.45 16.83
CA VAL A 133 12.12 8.05 16.41
C VAL A 133 13.03 7.74 15.23
N ILE A 134 13.56 6.52 15.18
CA ILE A 134 14.41 6.01 14.10
C ILE A 134 13.77 4.74 13.56
N ALA A 135 13.40 4.75 12.27
CA ALA A 135 12.85 3.60 11.56
C ALA A 135 13.97 2.81 10.87
N VAL A 136 14.01 1.51 11.13
CA VAL A 136 15.10 0.60 10.75
C VAL A 136 14.51 -0.66 10.11
N PRO A 137 14.61 -0.79 8.77
CA PRO A 137 14.16 -1.99 8.07
C PRO A 137 14.88 -3.26 8.56
N HIS A 138 14.21 -4.40 8.43
CA HIS A 138 14.76 -5.74 8.72
C HIS A 138 15.25 -5.96 10.15
N THR A 139 14.66 -5.24 11.10
CA THR A 139 14.89 -5.43 12.54
C THR A 139 13.61 -5.85 13.24
N LEU A 140 13.74 -6.46 14.42
CA LEU A 140 12.63 -6.98 15.21
C LEU A 140 12.59 -6.35 16.60
N PRO A 141 11.43 -6.33 17.27
CA PRO A 141 11.33 -5.86 18.66
C PRO A 141 12.30 -6.59 19.58
N ARG A 142 12.82 -5.88 20.58
CA ARG A 142 13.80 -6.36 21.57
C ARG A 142 15.21 -6.64 21.02
N GLU A 143 15.47 -6.30 19.76
CA GLU A 143 16.83 -6.37 19.22
C GLU A 143 17.66 -5.15 19.60
N LYS A 144 18.95 -5.37 19.76
CA LYS A 144 19.94 -4.30 19.83
C LYS A 144 20.75 -4.28 18.56
N VAL A 145 20.77 -3.14 17.88
CA VAL A 145 21.30 -3.02 16.52
C VAL A 145 22.23 -1.83 16.38
N THR A 146 23.23 -1.96 15.52
CA THR A 146 23.96 -0.82 14.96
C THR A 146 23.30 -0.42 13.66
N VAL A 147 23.01 0.87 13.51
CA VAL A 147 22.34 1.42 12.33
C VAL A 147 23.12 2.60 11.78
N GLU A 148 22.89 2.92 10.50
CA GLU A 148 23.45 4.10 9.85
C GLU A 148 22.32 4.97 9.28
N ILE A 149 22.25 6.24 9.71
CA ILE A 149 21.19 7.16 9.30
C ILE A 149 21.28 7.45 7.79
N THR A 150 20.16 7.31 7.08
CA THR A 150 20.06 7.50 5.64
C THR A 150 19.32 8.78 5.26
N SER A 151 18.23 9.11 5.96
CA SER A 151 17.47 10.35 5.75
C SER A 151 16.74 10.82 7.02
N ASN A 152 16.35 12.10 7.02
CA ASN A 152 15.48 12.69 8.05
C ASN A 152 14.14 13.09 7.43
N GLU A 153 13.07 12.57 8.01
CA GLU A 153 11.68 12.75 7.60
C GLU A 153 10.95 13.64 8.62
N ARG A 154 9.61 13.71 8.52
CA ARG A 154 8.81 14.47 9.49
C ARG A 154 8.74 13.69 10.81
N LEU A 155 9.30 14.21 11.90
CA LEU A 155 9.29 13.65 13.27
C LEU A 155 10.12 12.37 13.49
N TYR A 156 10.77 11.83 12.46
CA TYR A 156 11.60 10.64 12.57
C TYR A 156 12.74 10.62 11.55
N SER A 157 13.69 9.72 11.73
CA SER A 157 14.78 9.45 10.78
C SER A 157 14.69 8.03 10.24
N LYS A 158 15.13 7.82 9.01
CA LYS A 158 15.32 6.49 8.43
C LYS A 158 16.77 6.08 8.58
N ALA A 159 17.00 4.80 8.85
CA ALA A 159 18.32 4.22 8.92
C ALA A 159 18.38 2.92 8.10
N LYS A 160 19.60 2.49 7.76
CA LYS A 160 19.84 1.11 7.32
C LYS A 160 20.44 0.32 8.48
N LEU A 161 20.06 -0.95 8.57
CA LEU A 161 20.70 -1.90 9.48
C LEU A 161 22.16 -2.09 9.06
N VAL A 162 23.10 -1.99 10.01
CA VAL A 162 24.52 -2.31 9.82
C VAL A 162 24.81 -3.67 10.42
N GLU A 163 24.36 -3.91 11.65
CA GLU A 163 24.63 -5.14 12.39
C GLU A 163 23.57 -5.37 13.48
N VAL A 164 23.23 -6.63 13.74
CA VAL A 164 22.43 -7.05 14.90
C VAL A 164 23.40 -7.50 16.00
N ILE A 165 23.48 -6.74 17.08
CA ILE A 165 24.36 -7.00 18.22
C ILE A 165 23.73 -8.06 19.13
N GLU A 166 22.45 -7.89 19.46
CA GLU A 166 21.68 -8.82 20.28
C GLU A 166 20.40 -9.21 19.51
N LYS A 167 20.29 -10.49 19.15
CA LYS A 167 19.15 -11.03 18.40
C LYS A 167 17.95 -11.23 19.33
N SER A 168 16.76 -11.00 18.80
CA SER A 168 15.51 -11.39 19.47
C SER A 168 15.31 -12.91 19.38
N GLU A 169 14.52 -13.49 20.28
CA GLU A 169 14.15 -14.92 20.24
C GLU A 169 13.40 -15.29 18.95
N ALA A 170 12.74 -14.30 18.36
CA ALA A 170 12.00 -14.40 17.10
C ALA A 170 12.90 -14.55 15.86
N ARG A 171 14.11 -13.99 15.89
CA ARG A 171 14.98 -13.94 14.70
C ARG A 171 15.56 -15.32 14.39
N GLN A 172 15.25 -15.81 13.20
CA GLN A 172 15.77 -17.05 12.63
C GLN A 172 16.28 -16.80 11.21
N ASP A 173 17.52 -16.34 11.07
CA ASP A 173 18.10 -16.00 9.76
C ASP A 173 18.21 -17.21 8.81
N SER A 174 18.19 -18.45 9.33
CA SER A 174 18.15 -19.69 8.54
C SER A 174 16.86 -19.88 7.75
N LEU A 175 15.79 -19.15 8.07
CA LEU A 175 14.53 -19.17 7.32
C LEU A 175 14.59 -18.36 6.03
N VAL A 176 15.59 -17.47 5.90
CA VAL A 176 15.71 -16.58 4.75
C VAL A 176 16.05 -17.38 3.48
N LYS A 177 15.12 -17.36 2.52
CA LYS A 177 15.27 -18.07 1.23
C LYS A 177 15.75 -17.17 0.09
N CYS A 178 15.59 -15.85 0.23
CA CYS A 178 15.97 -14.89 -0.79
C CYS A 178 17.35 -14.30 -0.50
N LYS A 179 18.30 -14.51 -1.41
CA LYS A 179 19.65 -13.94 -1.31
C LYS A 179 19.71 -12.40 -1.37
N TYR A 180 18.62 -11.74 -1.78
CA TYR A 180 18.49 -10.28 -1.81
C TYR A 180 17.73 -9.72 -0.61
N PHE A 181 17.31 -10.57 0.32
CA PHE A 181 16.65 -10.12 1.54
C PHE A 181 17.59 -9.24 2.35
N GLY A 182 17.11 -8.11 2.85
CA GLY A 182 17.94 -7.08 3.49
C GLY A 182 18.43 -5.97 2.55
N ASP A 183 18.41 -6.18 1.24
CA ASP A 183 18.72 -5.15 0.24
C ASP A 183 17.51 -4.79 -0.65
N CYS A 184 16.69 -5.77 -1.02
CA CYS A 184 15.49 -5.58 -1.84
C CYS A 184 14.32 -5.11 -0.97
N GLY A 185 13.60 -4.06 -1.42
CA GLY A 185 12.43 -3.52 -0.70
C GLY A 185 11.16 -4.40 -0.74
N GLY A 186 11.23 -5.61 -1.32
CA GLY A 186 10.06 -6.44 -1.59
C GLY A 186 9.53 -7.26 -0.41
N CYS A 187 10.40 -7.77 0.46
CA CYS A 187 10.04 -8.64 1.59
C CYS A 187 10.59 -8.07 2.91
N GLN A 188 9.84 -8.23 3.99
CA GLN A 188 10.19 -7.71 5.31
C GLN A 188 10.42 -8.82 6.35
N TYR A 189 9.81 -10.00 6.20
CA TYR A 189 9.66 -10.96 7.29
C TYR A 189 10.30 -12.33 7.08
N GLN A 190 11.21 -12.50 6.12
CA GLN A 190 11.80 -13.82 5.85
C GLN A 190 12.66 -14.40 7.00
N MET A 191 13.00 -13.57 8.00
CA MET A 191 13.80 -13.95 9.16
C MET A 191 12.97 -14.33 10.40
N ILE A 192 11.65 -14.46 10.27
CA ILE A 192 10.76 -14.91 11.35
C ILE A 192 9.88 -16.06 10.88
N ASP A 193 9.40 -16.86 11.82
CA ASP A 193 8.43 -17.92 11.51
C ASP A 193 7.12 -17.32 10.97
N TYR A 194 6.35 -18.16 10.28
CA TYR A 194 5.16 -17.69 9.60
C TYR A 194 4.02 -17.31 10.55
N GLU A 195 3.87 -18.01 11.67
CA GLU A 195 2.83 -17.69 12.67
C GLU A 195 3.05 -16.29 13.25
N GLN A 196 4.31 -15.92 13.48
CA GLN A 196 4.66 -14.57 13.91
C GLN A 196 4.33 -13.51 12.84
N GLN A 197 4.45 -13.83 11.54
CA GLN A 197 3.99 -12.93 10.48
C GLN A 197 2.48 -12.69 10.57
N LEU A 198 1.70 -13.74 10.82
CA LEU A 198 0.24 -13.66 10.95
C LEU A 198 -0.17 -12.82 12.16
N GLU A 199 0.52 -12.98 13.30
CA GLU A 199 0.28 -12.19 14.50
C GLU A 199 0.69 -10.72 14.33
N ILE A 200 1.82 -10.43 13.67
CA ILE A 200 2.20 -9.05 13.33
C ILE A 200 1.11 -8.41 12.46
N LYS A 201 0.63 -9.11 11.42
CA LYS A 201 -0.42 -8.63 10.51
C LYS A 201 -1.75 -8.40 11.22
N ARG A 202 -2.12 -9.29 12.15
CA ARG A 202 -3.28 -9.12 13.02
C ARG A 202 -3.15 -7.83 13.84
N GLY A 203 -2.00 -7.63 14.48
CA GLY A 203 -1.72 -6.41 15.25
C GLY A 203 -1.78 -5.13 14.40
N VAL A 204 -1.43 -5.18 13.11
CA VAL A 204 -1.58 -4.04 12.19
C VAL A 204 -3.06 -3.71 11.97
N VAL A 205 -3.93 -4.71 11.80
CA VAL A 205 -5.39 -4.52 11.67
C VAL A 205 -5.97 -3.95 12.97
N GLU A 206 -5.56 -4.46 14.13
CA GLU A 206 -5.99 -3.97 15.44
C GLU A 206 -5.65 -2.48 15.64
N ARG A 207 -4.38 -2.12 15.39
CA ARG A 207 -3.95 -0.71 15.47
C ARG A 207 -4.65 0.17 14.44
N ALA A 208 -4.93 -0.35 13.24
CA ALA A 208 -5.67 0.38 12.22
C ALA A 208 -7.07 0.77 12.72
N PHE A 209 -7.84 -0.19 13.23
CA PHE A 209 -9.19 0.09 13.75
C PHE A 209 -9.16 0.97 14.99
N ALA A 210 -8.19 0.77 15.90
CA ALA A 210 -8.07 1.60 17.10
C ALA A 210 -7.74 3.08 16.80
N ARG A 211 -6.98 3.37 15.73
CA ARG A 211 -6.50 4.72 15.43
C ARG A 211 -7.27 5.45 14.33
N PHE A 212 -7.78 4.72 13.34
CA PHE A 212 -8.35 5.33 12.14
C PHE A 212 -9.88 5.27 12.09
N SER A 213 -10.54 4.39 12.85
CA SER A 213 -12.01 4.28 12.82
C SER A 213 -12.72 5.47 13.45
N GLY A 214 -12.11 6.11 14.46
CA GLY A 214 -12.78 7.15 15.26
C GLY A 214 -13.96 6.63 16.09
N LEU A 215 -14.13 5.31 16.19
CA LEU A 215 -15.18 4.67 16.97
C LEU A 215 -14.77 4.51 18.44
N ASN A 216 -15.75 4.42 19.33
CA ASN A 216 -15.50 3.91 20.68
C ASN A 216 -14.94 2.47 20.58
N PRO A 217 -13.84 2.13 21.28
CA PRO A 217 -13.28 0.77 21.30
C PRO A 217 -14.31 -0.34 21.56
N GLU A 218 -15.36 -0.08 22.34
CA GLU A 218 -16.42 -1.06 22.63
C GLU A 218 -17.25 -1.45 21.39
N LEU A 219 -17.27 -0.61 20.34
CA LEU A 219 -17.96 -0.88 19.07
C LEU A 219 -17.11 -1.69 18.10
N VAL A 220 -15.81 -1.86 18.38
CA VAL A 220 -14.88 -2.61 17.55
C VAL A 220 -14.68 -3.99 18.18
N PRO A 221 -15.18 -5.08 17.56
CA PRO A 221 -14.94 -6.42 18.08
C PRO A 221 -13.46 -6.78 18.02
N ALA A 222 -13.05 -7.76 18.82
CA ALA A 222 -11.71 -8.30 18.74
C ALA A 222 -11.39 -8.76 17.32
N VAL A 223 -10.24 -8.34 16.79
CA VAL A 223 -9.78 -8.77 15.47
C VAL A 223 -9.47 -10.26 15.54
N LEU A 224 -10.05 -11.02 14.60
CA LEU A 224 -9.86 -12.47 14.53
C LEU A 224 -8.46 -12.81 13.98
N PRO A 225 -7.97 -14.05 14.20
CA PRO A 225 -6.69 -14.48 13.62
C PRO A 225 -6.60 -14.23 12.11
N THR A 226 -5.41 -13.84 11.63
CA THR A 226 -5.16 -13.62 10.20
C THR A 226 -5.34 -14.91 9.41
N ILE A 227 -6.06 -14.89 8.28
CA ILE A 227 -6.18 -16.05 7.39
C ILE A 227 -4.80 -16.34 6.80
N ALA A 228 -4.28 -17.53 7.06
CA ALA A 228 -3.02 -18.00 6.51
C ALA A 228 -3.14 -18.27 5.00
N SER A 229 -2.14 -17.84 4.24
CA SER A 229 -1.91 -18.36 2.89
C SER A 229 -1.42 -19.81 2.93
N PRO A 230 -1.98 -20.70 2.08
CA PRO A 230 -1.42 -22.04 1.90
C PRO A 230 0.01 -22.04 1.34
N ASN A 231 0.34 -21.08 0.46
CA ASN A 231 1.67 -20.96 -0.13
C ASN A 231 2.39 -19.70 0.37
N GLN A 232 3.46 -19.89 1.13
CA GLN A 232 4.30 -18.78 1.65
C GLN A 232 5.37 -18.30 0.65
N TYR A 233 5.69 -19.14 -0.35
CA TYR A 233 6.61 -18.90 -1.44
C TYR A 233 5.97 -19.41 -2.73
N ASN A 234 6.52 -19.04 -3.90
CA ASN A 234 5.97 -19.43 -5.20
C ASN A 234 4.49 -19.08 -5.42
N TYR A 235 3.94 -18.10 -4.69
CA TYR A 235 2.53 -17.76 -4.74
C TYR A 235 2.23 -16.63 -5.73
N ARG A 236 3.21 -15.74 -5.99
CA ARG A 236 3.00 -14.47 -6.65
C ARG A 236 2.93 -14.64 -8.17
N THR A 237 1.73 -14.54 -8.72
CA THR A 237 1.41 -14.74 -10.14
C THR A 237 1.67 -13.54 -11.05
N LYS A 238 2.14 -12.41 -10.50
CA LYS A 238 2.55 -11.22 -11.26
C LYS A 238 3.81 -10.61 -10.68
N LEU A 239 4.83 -10.49 -11.52
CA LEU A 239 6.08 -9.85 -11.19
C LEU A 239 6.36 -8.72 -12.19
N THR A 240 6.78 -7.57 -11.68
CA THR A 240 6.99 -6.37 -12.49
C THR A 240 8.36 -5.75 -12.22
N PRO A 241 9.47 -6.43 -12.55
CA PRO A 241 10.80 -5.86 -12.38
C PRO A 241 10.99 -4.69 -13.36
N HIS A 242 11.77 -3.69 -12.95
CA HIS A 242 12.03 -2.49 -13.73
C HIS A 242 13.52 -2.27 -13.95
N PHE A 243 13.82 -1.36 -14.86
CA PHE A 243 15.18 -0.95 -15.18
C PHE A 243 15.23 0.54 -15.50
N GLU A 244 16.41 1.14 -15.31
CA GLU A 244 16.70 2.49 -15.78
C GLU A 244 17.45 2.46 -17.11
N LEU A 245 17.26 3.51 -17.92
CA LEU A 245 18.04 3.65 -19.14
C LEU A 245 19.51 3.97 -18.78
N PRO A 246 20.50 3.23 -19.33
CA PRO A 246 21.93 3.49 -19.11
C PRO A 246 22.30 4.96 -19.28
N TYR A 247 23.23 5.44 -18.45
CA TYR A 247 23.62 6.85 -18.41
C TYR A 247 24.10 7.35 -19.77
N GLU A 248 24.83 6.50 -20.50
CA GLU A 248 25.40 6.75 -21.82
C GLU A 248 24.30 7.03 -22.85
N LEU A 249 23.24 6.22 -22.84
CA LEU A 249 22.07 6.38 -23.71
C LEU A 249 21.22 7.60 -23.31
N ARG A 250 21.11 7.86 -22.01
CA ARG A 250 20.38 9.03 -21.49
C ARG A 250 21.10 10.34 -21.82
N ARG A 251 22.44 10.37 -21.77
CA ARG A 251 23.26 11.56 -22.06
C ARG A 251 23.33 11.86 -23.55
N GLY A 252 23.62 10.86 -24.39
CA GLY A 252 23.71 11.05 -25.86
C GLY A 252 22.42 11.63 -26.46
N ARG A 253 21.27 11.34 -25.85
CA ARG A 253 19.99 11.93 -26.26
C ARG A 253 19.77 13.36 -25.78
N ARG A 254 20.31 13.74 -24.62
CA ARG A 254 20.23 15.12 -24.09
C ARG A 254 21.15 16.08 -24.82
N THR A 255 22.30 15.62 -25.28
CA THR A 255 23.29 16.47 -25.97
C THR A 255 23.04 16.59 -27.47
N GLY A 256 22.11 15.80 -28.05
CA GLY A 256 21.92 15.71 -29.50
C GLY A 256 23.11 15.08 -30.25
N ILE A 257 24.19 14.77 -29.53
CA ILE A 257 25.37 14.09 -30.05
C ILE A 257 25.06 12.60 -29.97
N ARG A 258 24.67 12.01 -31.11
CA ARG A 258 24.70 10.55 -31.25
C ARG A 258 26.12 10.11 -30.88
N ASN A 259 26.24 9.22 -29.90
CA ASN A 259 27.51 8.56 -29.66
C ASN A 259 27.90 7.87 -30.97
N ASN A 260 28.91 8.38 -31.67
CA ASN A 260 29.55 7.71 -32.81
C ASN A 260 30.43 6.55 -32.29
N ALA A 261 29.86 5.66 -31.48
CA ALA A 261 30.45 4.36 -31.17
C ALA A 261 29.76 3.34 -32.08
N GLY A 262 30.32 2.87 -33.18
CA GLY A 262 31.43 3.33 -33.99
C GLY A 262 31.13 2.89 -35.41
N GLN A 263 31.52 3.69 -36.40
CA GLN A 263 31.47 3.26 -37.81
C GLN A 263 32.51 2.18 -38.14
N ASN A 264 33.27 1.68 -37.16
CA ASN A 264 34.24 0.58 -37.26
C ASN A 264 34.36 -0.20 -35.93
N ALA A 265 33.27 -0.71 -35.37
CA ALA A 265 33.33 -1.64 -34.23
C ALA A 265 32.55 -2.91 -34.56
N GLN A 266 33.25 -4.05 -34.73
CA GLN A 266 32.66 -5.37 -34.93
C GLN A 266 31.89 -5.88 -33.68
N GLU A 267 31.92 -5.14 -32.56
CA GLU A 267 31.24 -5.49 -31.31
C GLU A 267 30.28 -4.38 -30.88
N LYS A 268 29.04 -4.76 -30.56
CA LYS A 268 28.05 -3.83 -29.99
C LYS A 268 28.52 -3.37 -28.60
N PRO A 269 28.36 -2.08 -28.25
CA PRO A 269 28.67 -1.61 -26.91
C PRO A 269 27.83 -2.37 -25.87
N GLN A 270 28.51 -2.95 -24.87
CA GLN A 270 27.84 -3.67 -23.79
C GLN A 270 27.40 -2.70 -22.69
N TYR A 271 26.09 -2.54 -22.51
CA TYR A 271 25.51 -1.71 -21.46
C TYR A 271 25.28 -2.52 -20.19
N SER A 272 25.66 -1.97 -19.03
CA SER A 272 25.18 -2.48 -17.74
C SER A 272 23.73 -2.06 -17.53
N VAL A 273 22.80 -3.01 -17.56
CA VAL A 273 21.37 -2.78 -17.35
C VAL A 273 20.90 -3.66 -16.18
N PRO A 274 20.93 -3.16 -14.93
CA PRO A 274 20.28 -3.83 -13.81
C PRO A 274 18.76 -3.87 -14.04
N ILE A 275 18.17 -5.06 -13.90
CA ILE A 275 16.74 -5.29 -14.05
C ILE A 275 16.26 -6.06 -12.82
N GLY A 276 15.38 -5.43 -12.04
CA GLY A 276 14.86 -6.01 -10.81
C GLY A 276 14.04 -5.00 -10.03
N PHE A 277 14.38 -4.79 -8.76
CA PHE A 277 13.64 -3.91 -7.85
C PHE A 277 14.55 -2.87 -7.20
N ASP A 278 13.95 -1.85 -6.59
CA ASP A 278 14.71 -0.83 -5.90
C ASP A 278 15.37 -1.37 -4.62
N CYS A 279 16.62 -0.97 -4.39
CA CYS A 279 17.28 -1.15 -3.11
C CYS A 279 16.58 -0.34 -2.02
N ILE A 280 16.46 -0.90 -0.82
CA ILE A 280 15.80 -0.26 0.32
C ILE A 280 16.31 1.16 0.55
N GLY A 281 15.38 2.10 0.73
CA GLY A 281 15.69 3.50 0.98
C GLY A 281 16.28 4.26 -0.21
N THR A 282 16.37 3.67 -1.40
CA THR A 282 16.90 4.31 -2.61
C THR A 282 16.03 4.03 -3.83
N LYS A 283 16.30 4.71 -4.95
CA LYS A 283 15.73 4.39 -6.28
C LYS A 283 16.70 3.61 -7.16
N LYS A 284 17.78 3.08 -6.57
CA LYS A 284 18.78 2.33 -7.33
C LYS A 284 18.20 0.95 -7.60
N VAL A 285 18.13 0.58 -8.88
CA VAL A 285 17.67 -0.74 -9.31
C VAL A 285 18.76 -1.78 -9.02
N MET A 286 18.37 -2.86 -8.34
CA MET A 286 19.14 -4.08 -8.16
C MET A 286 18.85 -5.05 -9.31
N ASP A 287 19.88 -5.70 -9.83
CA ASP A 287 19.70 -6.82 -10.76
C ASP A 287 19.35 -8.09 -9.97
N ILE A 288 18.29 -8.79 -10.35
CA ILE A 288 17.89 -10.05 -9.71
C ILE A 288 17.78 -11.18 -10.73
N GLU A 289 18.23 -12.38 -10.38
CA GLU A 289 18.11 -13.60 -11.18
C GLU A 289 16.80 -14.32 -10.92
N GLU A 290 16.25 -14.20 -9.71
CA GLU A 290 15.04 -14.86 -9.26
C GLU A 290 14.32 -14.09 -8.16
N CYS A 291 13.08 -14.46 -7.89
CA CYS A 291 12.30 -13.98 -6.76
C CYS A 291 11.56 -15.18 -6.12
N PRO A 292 11.97 -15.66 -4.92
CA PRO A 292 11.40 -16.88 -4.33
C PRO A 292 9.89 -16.83 -4.03
N ILE A 293 9.31 -15.63 -3.92
CA ILE A 293 7.86 -15.48 -3.74
C ILE A 293 7.10 -15.52 -5.08
N ALA A 294 7.77 -15.31 -6.22
CA ALA A 294 7.19 -15.44 -7.55
C ALA A 294 7.04 -16.92 -7.95
N THR A 295 6.04 -17.24 -8.76
CA THR A 295 5.84 -18.62 -9.22
C THR A 295 7.07 -19.14 -9.96
N LYS A 296 7.27 -20.47 -9.94
CA LYS A 296 8.32 -21.14 -10.71
C LYS A 296 8.25 -20.79 -12.20
N THR A 297 7.06 -20.68 -12.78
CA THR A 297 6.85 -20.24 -14.16
C THR A 297 7.40 -18.84 -14.43
N ILE A 298 7.19 -17.88 -13.54
CA ILE A 298 7.79 -16.55 -13.68
C ILE A 298 9.32 -16.63 -13.55
N ASN A 299 9.85 -17.36 -12.56
CA ASN A 299 11.30 -17.47 -12.37
C ASN A 299 12.01 -18.14 -13.56
N ARG A 300 11.39 -19.14 -14.21
CA ARG A 300 11.90 -19.72 -15.46
C ARG A 300 11.91 -18.73 -16.63
N ALA A 301 10.92 -17.84 -16.70
CA ALA A 301 10.79 -16.87 -17.80
C ALA A 301 11.61 -15.58 -17.61
N LEU A 302 11.94 -15.23 -16.36
CA LEU A 302 12.62 -13.98 -16.01
C LEU A 302 13.96 -13.79 -16.74
N PRO A 303 14.88 -14.78 -16.83
CA PRO A 303 16.15 -14.60 -17.56
C PRO A 303 15.97 -14.20 -19.03
N ALA A 304 15.04 -14.86 -19.74
CA ALA A 304 14.75 -14.56 -21.13
C ALA A 304 14.13 -13.17 -21.30
N ALA A 305 13.23 -12.76 -20.40
CA ALA A 305 12.64 -11.42 -20.39
C ALA A 305 13.71 -10.33 -20.14
N LYS A 306 14.64 -10.56 -19.22
CA LYS A 306 15.79 -9.67 -18.97
C LYS A 306 16.69 -9.58 -20.20
N GLN A 307 17.00 -10.70 -20.84
CA GLN A 307 17.85 -10.73 -22.02
C GLN A 307 17.23 -9.94 -23.19
N LYS A 308 15.92 -10.10 -23.43
CA LYS A 308 15.20 -9.32 -24.44
C LYS A 308 15.33 -7.81 -24.22
N VAL A 309 15.26 -7.34 -22.98
CA VAL A 309 15.47 -5.92 -22.66
C VAL A 309 16.91 -5.50 -22.94
N ARG A 310 17.90 -6.30 -22.57
CA ARG A 310 19.32 -6.00 -22.84
C ARG A 310 19.61 -5.93 -24.34
N ASP A 311 19.07 -6.87 -25.11
CA ASP A 311 19.23 -6.93 -26.57
C ASP A 311 18.57 -5.74 -27.29
N THR A 312 17.53 -5.17 -26.68
CA THR A 312 16.73 -4.08 -27.26
C THR A 312 16.87 -2.76 -26.52
N ILE A 313 17.85 -2.62 -25.62
CA ILE A 313 17.97 -1.47 -24.69
C ILE A 313 18.02 -0.12 -25.42
N GLU A 314 18.68 -0.08 -26.58
CA GLU A 314 18.80 1.13 -27.40
C GLU A 314 17.45 1.61 -27.97
N SER A 315 16.46 0.72 -28.10
CA SER A 315 15.11 1.07 -28.57
C SER A 315 14.28 1.85 -27.53
N PHE A 316 14.63 1.74 -26.25
CA PHE A 316 13.86 2.36 -25.18
C PHE A 316 14.10 3.87 -25.11
N LYS A 317 13.05 4.63 -24.77
CA LYS A 317 13.14 6.10 -24.55
C LYS A 317 13.53 6.48 -23.13
N ASN A 318 13.06 5.70 -22.18
CA ASN A 318 13.27 5.86 -20.75
C ASN A 318 13.44 4.46 -20.14
N GLY A 319 13.73 4.40 -18.84
CA GLY A 319 13.51 3.17 -18.08
C GLY A 319 12.07 2.68 -18.20
N ALA A 320 11.87 1.38 -18.02
CA ALA A 320 10.55 0.76 -18.14
C ALA A 320 10.40 -0.39 -17.13
N THR A 321 9.17 -0.87 -17.02
CA THR A 321 8.79 -2.03 -16.23
C THR A 321 8.48 -3.18 -17.15
N ILE A 322 9.03 -4.36 -16.86
CA ILE A 322 8.72 -5.62 -17.54
C ILE A 322 7.50 -6.22 -16.84
N LEU A 323 6.56 -6.79 -17.59
CA LEU A 323 5.49 -7.60 -17.05
C LEU A 323 5.84 -9.09 -17.19
N LEU A 324 5.72 -9.85 -16.11
CA LEU A 324 5.63 -11.31 -16.13
C LEU A 324 4.36 -11.71 -15.38
N ARG A 325 3.38 -12.28 -16.08
CA ARG A 325 2.13 -12.77 -15.51
C ARG A 325 2.03 -14.27 -15.72
N ASP A 326 1.89 -15.02 -14.64
CA ASP A 326 1.59 -16.45 -14.66
C ASP A 326 0.14 -16.65 -15.10
N SER A 327 -0.05 -17.44 -16.16
CA SER A 327 -1.35 -17.77 -16.74
C SER A 327 -1.48 -19.28 -16.85
N LEU A 328 -2.66 -19.81 -16.54
CA LEU A 328 -2.97 -21.21 -16.86
C LEU A 328 -2.92 -21.40 -18.39
N ARG A 329 -2.34 -22.52 -18.85
CA ARG A 329 -2.42 -22.88 -20.28
C ARG A 329 -3.83 -23.30 -20.65
N THR A 330 -4.40 -24.16 -19.82
CA THR A 330 -5.77 -24.70 -19.91
C THR A 330 -6.47 -24.57 -18.57
N TYR A 331 -7.81 -24.56 -18.53
CA TYR A 331 -8.52 -24.46 -17.25
C TYR A 331 -8.43 -25.77 -16.44
N GLU A 332 -8.19 -26.87 -17.14
CA GLU A 332 -7.95 -28.21 -16.61
C GLU A 332 -6.63 -28.29 -15.84
N SER A 333 -5.71 -27.34 -16.09
CA SER A 333 -4.46 -27.19 -15.35
C SER A 333 -4.67 -26.83 -13.87
N PHE A 334 -5.88 -26.42 -13.47
CA PHE A 334 -6.26 -26.02 -12.11
C PHE A 334 -7.31 -26.96 -11.49
N ALA A 335 -7.29 -28.26 -11.78
CA ALA A 335 -8.21 -29.16 -11.11
C ALA A 335 -7.85 -29.26 -9.61
N GLU A 336 -8.83 -28.91 -8.78
CA GLU A 336 -8.92 -29.14 -7.34
C GLU A 336 -8.91 -30.64 -6.96
N ASP A 337 -8.62 -31.54 -7.91
CA ASP A 337 -8.32 -32.95 -7.65
C ASP A 337 -6.88 -33.23 -8.05
N LEU A 338 -6.09 -33.64 -7.05
CA LEU A 338 -4.87 -34.43 -7.17
C LEU A 338 -4.72 -35.12 -8.56
N LEU A 339 -3.83 -34.65 -9.46
CA LEU A 339 -3.09 -35.42 -10.51
C LEU A 339 -2.27 -34.42 -11.38
N VAL A 340 -0.94 -34.26 -11.20
CA VAL A 340 0.21 -35.09 -11.66
C VAL A 340 0.74 -34.69 -13.04
N THR A 341 1.90 -34.04 -13.04
CA THR A 341 2.99 -34.33 -13.98
C THR A 341 4.16 -34.88 -13.17
N GLN A 342 4.67 -36.04 -13.57
CA GLN A 342 5.64 -36.83 -12.80
C GLN A 342 7.05 -36.30 -13.04
N SER A 343 7.76 -35.93 -11.97
CA SER A 343 9.22 -35.91 -11.95
C SER A 343 9.66 -36.24 -10.53
N PRO A 344 10.44 -37.30 -10.31
CA PRO A 344 10.88 -37.67 -8.98
C PRO A 344 11.92 -36.66 -8.47
N SER A 345 11.61 -35.97 -7.37
CA SER A 345 12.60 -35.29 -6.56
C SER A 345 13.38 -36.32 -5.73
N GLY A 346 14.67 -36.07 -5.48
CA GLY A 346 15.63 -37.02 -4.89
C GLY A 346 15.31 -37.60 -3.50
N ASN A 347 14.16 -37.23 -2.90
CA ASN A 347 13.67 -37.72 -1.61
C ASN A 347 12.35 -38.52 -1.70
N GLY A 348 11.83 -38.78 -2.91
CA GLY A 348 10.60 -39.57 -3.10
C GLY A 348 9.27 -38.82 -2.95
N GLU A 349 9.30 -37.52 -2.63
CA GLU A 349 8.11 -36.65 -2.65
C GLU A 349 7.85 -36.12 -4.08
N VAL A 350 6.61 -36.26 -4.56
CA VAL A 350 6.18 -35.79 -5.89
C VAL A 350 5.68 -34.35 -5.76
N GLU A 351 6.47 -33.36 -6.16
CA GLU A 351 5.98 -31.98 -6.30
C GLU A 351 5.03 -31.89 -7.50
N LYS A 352 3.73 -31.65 -7.24
CA LYS A 352 2.73 -31.41 -8.28
C LYS A 352 2.81 -29.95 -8.74
N GLU A 353 3.23 -29.71 -9.98
CA GLU A 353 3.33 -28.35 -10.54
C GLU A 353 2.14 -28.03 -11.46
N ILE A 354 1.57 -26.83 -11.31
CA ILE A 354 0.44 -26.34 -12.13
C ILE A 354 0.96 -25.99 -13.53
N ASP A 355 0.33 -26.53 -14.58
CA ASP A 355 0.71 -26.21 -15.96
C ASP A 355 0.34 -24.78 -16.34
N THR A 356 1.37 -23.95 -16.44
CA THR A 356 1.26 -22.49 -16.56
C THR A 356 2.31 -21.96 -17.53
N GLU A 357 2.05 -20.75 -18.04
CA GLU A 357 2.96 -20.00 -18.88
C GLU A 357 3.11 -18.55 -18.43
N ALA A 358 4.26 -17.96 -18.74
CA ALA A 358 4.53 -16.56 -18.46
C ALA A 358 4.13 -15.68 -19.64
N VAL A 359 3.11 -14.85 -19.43
CA VAL A 359 2.65 -13.84 -20.39
C VAL A 359 3.33 -12.51 -20.08
N THR A 360 3.93 -11.91 -21.12
CA THR A 360 4.69 -10.64 -21.01
C THR A 360 4.07 -9.47 -21.77
N ASP A 361 3.12 -9.75 -22.67
CA ASP A 361 2.32 -8.71 -23.32
C ASP A 361 1.20 -8.25 -22.39
N HIS A 362 1.20 -6.96 -22.05
CA HIS A 362 0.21 -6.32 -21.19
C HIS A 362 -1.24 -6.51 -21.67
N LYS A 363 -1.46 -6.67 -22.98
CA LYS A 363 -2.80 -6.77 -23.57
C LYS A 363 -3.24 -8.21 -23.85
N ALA A 364 -2.32 -9.17 -23.77
CA ALA A 364 -2.67 -10.57 -23.97
C ALA A 364 -3.61 -11.04 -22.86
N ALA A 365 -4.58 -11.88 -23.23
CA ALA A 365 -5.46 -12.50 -22.25
C ALA A 365 -4.69 -13.53 -21.42
N VAL A 366 -4.90 -13.51 -20.10
CA VAL A 366 -4.42 -14.51 -19.17
C VAL A 366 -5.60 -15.26 -18.58
N LYS A 367 -5.37 -16.53 -18.26
CA LYS A 367 -6.37 -17.43 -17.69
C LYS A 367 -6.04 -17.70 -16.23
N GLU A 368 -7.05 -17.65 -15.40
CA GLU A 368 -6.98 -18.00 -13.99
C GLU A 368 -8.20 -18.80 -13.61
N ARG A 369 -8.12 -19.52 -12.50
CA ARG A 369 -9.26 -20.27 -11.96
C ARG A 369 -9.26 -20.13 -10.45
N VAL A 370 -10.44 -19.92 -9.88
CA VAL A 370 -10.65 -19.81 -8.44
C VAL A 370 -11.81 -20.72 -8.09
N LEU A 371 -11.55 -21.73 -7.27
CA LEU A 371 -12.48 -22.86 -7.09
C LEU A 371 -12.84 -23.44 -8.48
N THR A 372 -14.13 -23.56 -8.77
CA THR A 372 -14.63 -24.01 -10.07
C THR A 372 -14.72 -22.90 -11.12
N THR A 373 -14.68 -21.63 -10.71
CA THR A 373 -14.91 -20.45 -11.56
C THR A 373 -13.68 -20.08 -12.38
N LYS A 374 -13.87 -19.95 -13.69
CA LYS A 374 -12.85 -19.61 -14.68
C LYS A 374 -12.81 -18.10 -14.92
N PHE A 375 -11.62 -17.53 -15.06
CA PHE A 375 -11.44 -16.10 -15.32
C PHE A 375 -10.48 -15.87 -16.48
N GLU A 376 -10.84 -14.89 -17.31
CA GLU A 376 -9.93 -14.23 -18.22
C GLU A 376 -9.83 -12.74 -17.90
N SER A 377 -8.64 -12.19 -18.08
CA SER A 377 -8.37 -10.75 -18.01
C SER A 377 -7.14 -10.42 -18.87
N PRO A 378 -6.89 -9.15 -19.24
CA PRO A 378 -5.60 -8.78 -19.82
C PRO A 378 -4.48 -8.97 -18.79
N ALA A 379 -3.28 -9.37 -19.22
CA ALA A 379 -2.15 -9.62 -18.32
C ALA A 379 -1.74 -8.38 -17.50
N GLY A 380 -1.94 -7.19 -18.08
CA GLY A 380 -1.61 -5.91 -17.48
C GLY A 380 -2.56 -5.46 -16.38
N THR A 381 -3.81 -5.93 -16.36
CA THR A 381 -4.83 -5.48 -15.41
C THR A 381 -4.63 -6.10 -14.03
N PHE A 382 -5.44 -5.67 -13.08
CA PHE A 382 -5.46 -6.23 -11.73
C PHE A 382 -6.26 -7.54 -11.70
N PHE A 383 -5.68 -8.54 -11.06
CA PHE A 383 -6.34 -9.73 -10.55
C PHE A 383 -5.44 -10.24 -9.41
N GLN A 384 -6.04 -10.90 -8.41
CA GLN A 384 -5.34 -11.29 -7.20
C GLN A 384 -4.05 -12.07 -7.51
N ASN A 385 -2.96 -11.70 -6.83
CA ASN A 385 -1.62 -12.20 -7.15
C ASN A 385 -1.30 -13.50 -6.42
N ASN A 386 -2.13 -13.94 -5.47
CA ASN A 386 -1.95 -15.16 -4.71
C ASN A 386 -3.19 -16.03 -4.88
N ARG A 387 -3.18 -16.97 -5.84
CA ARG A 387 -4.31 -17.85 -6.11
C ARG A 387 -4.60 -18.83 -4.96
N SER A 388 -3.58 -19.17 -4.16
CA SER A 388 -3.69 -20.21 -3.14
C SER A 388 -4.60 -19.85 -1.97
N ILE A 389 -4.67 -18.56 -1.59
CA ILE A 389 -5.47 -18.11 -0.44
C ILE A 389 -6.92 -17.75 -0.81
N LEU A 390 -7.23 -17.60 -2.10
CA LEU A 390 -8.55 -17.15 -2.54
C LEU A 390 -9.70 -18.07 -2.09
N PRO A 391 -9.56 -19.41 -2.09
CA PRO A 391 -10.57 -20.29 -1.48
C PRO A 391 -10.88 -19.91 -0.04
N SER A 392 -9.87 -19.80 0.83
CA SER A 392 -10.05 -19.48 2.25
C SER A 392 -10.62 -18.08 2.48
N LEU A 393 -10.25 -17.10 1.64
CA LEU A 393 -10.84 -15.76 1.67
C LEU A 393 -12.33 -15.80 1.28
N LEU A 394 -12.66 -16.50 0.19
CA LEU A 394 -14.04 -16.66 -0.29
C LEU A 394 -14.91 -17.44 0.69
N ASP A 395 -14.36 -18.47 1.34
CA ASP A 395 -15.04 -19.23 2.38
C ASP A 395 -15.39 -18.32 3.57
N TYR A 396 -14.46 -17.50 4.04
CA TYR A 396 -14.75 -16.54 5.10
C TYR A 396 -15.83 -15.52 4.71
N VAL A 397 -15.77 -14.99 3.49
CA VAL A 397 -16.82 -14.06 2.99
C VAL A 397 -18.16 -14.77 2.86
N ARG A 398 -18.19 -16.01 2.34
CA ARG A 398 -19.39 -16.84 2.24
C ARG A 398 -20.00 -17.09 3.62
N ASP A 399 -19.20 -17.55 4.58
CA ASP A 399 -19.65 -17.86 5.93
C ASP A 399 -20.16 -16.60 6.64
N ALA A 400 -19.52 -15.46 6.43
CA ALA A 400 -19.97 -14.18 6.98
C ALA A 400 -21.40 -13.82 6.53
N ILE A 401 -21.73 -14.12 5.28
CA ILE A 401 -23.04 -13.87 4.63
C ILE A 401 -24.06 -14.95 5.04
N THR A 402 -23.69 -16.22 5.08
CA THR A 402 -24.64 -17.33 5.31
C THR A 402 -24.93 -17.60 6.78
N SER A 403 -23.97 -17.36 7.68
CA SER A 403 -24.12 -17.58 9.13
C SER A 403 -25.19 -16.69 9.81
N THR A 404 -25.69 -15.67 9.12
CA THR A 404 -26.81 -14.84 9.59
C THR A 404 -28.19 -15.41 9.24
N SER A 405 -28.25 -16.50 8.47
CA SER A 405 -29.52 -17.09 8.02
C SER A 405 -29.88 -18.30 8.88
N SER A 406 -30.69 -18.12 9.93
CA SER A 406 -31.35 -19.24 10.60
C SER A 406 -32.29 -19.94 9.61
N SER A 407 -32.22 -21.28 9.56
CA SER A 407 -32.76 -22.19 8.53
C SER A 407 -34.29 -22.22 8.35
N THR A 408 -35.02 -21.26 8.91
CA THR A 408 -36.50 -21.21 8.88
C THR A 408 -37.07 -19.86 8.46
N ASP A 409 -36.25 -18.90 8.00
CA ASP A 409 -36.71 -17.53 7.87
C ASP A 409 -36.62 -16.94 6.45
N SER A 410 -37.59 -16.08 6.15
CA SER A 410 -37.74 -15.25 4.95
C SER A 410 -36.64 -14.19 4.76
N SER A 411 -35.60 -14.23 5.60
CA SER A 411 -34.55 -13.24 5.86
C SER A 411 -33.18 -13.58 5.25
N GLN A 412 -33.08 -14.64 4.44
CA GLN A 412 -31.87 -14.94 3.67
C GLN A 412 -31.60 -13.83 2.64
N ASP A 413 -30.35 -13.43 2.50
CA ASP A 413 -29.94 -12.52 1.43
C ASP A 413 -30.19 -13.15 0.07
N LYS A 414 -30.91 -12.42 -0.79
CA LYS A 414 -31.26 -12.85 -2.15
C LYS A 414 -30.48 -12.09 -3.21
N TYR A 415 -29.89 -10.96 -2.83
CA TYR A 415 -29.27 -10.04 -3.77
C TYR A 415 -27.85 -9.69 -3.34
N LEU A 416 -26.93 -9.71 -4.30
CA LEU A 416 -25.56 -9.26 -4.11
C LEU A 416 -25.29 -8.04 -4.99
N VAL A 417 -24.72 -7.00 -4.39
CA VAL A 417 -24.06 -5.92 -5.12
C VAL A 417 -22.56 -6.01 -4.86
N ASP A 418 -21.78 -6.18 -5.91
CA ASP A 418 -20.31 -6.20 -5.85
C ASP A 418 -19.80 -4.87 -6.43
N ALA A 419 -19.41 -3.94 -5.57
CA ALA A 419 -18.90 -2.64 -5.99
C ALA A 419 -17.37 -2.67 -6.09
N TYR A 420 -16.83 -2.06 -7.15
CA TYR A 420 -15.44 -2.24 -7.57
C TYR A 420 -15.17 -3.69 -8.01
N CYS A 421 -16.13 -4.31 -8.69
CA CYS A 421 -16.12 -5.74 -8.96
C CYS A 421 -14.96 -6.22 -9.85
N GLY A 422 -14.24 -5.30 -10.53
CA GLY A 422 -13.18 -5.66 -11.46
C GLY A 422 -13.65 -6.66 -12.52
N SER A 423 -12.96 -7.80 -12.64
CA SER A 423 -13.33 -8.90 -13.54
C SER A 423 -14.35 -9.89 -12.95
N GLY A 424 -14.96 -9.57 -11.82
CA GLY A 424 -16.08 -10.30 -11.21
C GLY A 424 -15.68 -11.39 -10.21
N LEU A 425 -14.57 -11.24 -9.46
CA LEU A 425 -14.11 -12.28 -8.53
C LEU A 425 -15.21 -12.70 -7.54
N PHE A 426 -15.70 -11.75 -6.73
CA PHE A 426 -16.74 -12.04 -5.74
C PHE A 426 -18.09 -12.31 -6.41
N SER A 427 -18.47 -11.45 -7.37
CA SER A 427 -19.71 -11.60 -8.16
C SER A 427 -19.91 -13.02 -8.68
N LEU A 428 -18.89 -13.61 -9.32
CA LEU A 428 -19.01 -14.89 -10.00
C LEU A 428 -18.82 -16.07 -9.06
N CYS A 429 -17.83 -16.02 -8.16
CA CYS A 429 -17.56 -17.11 -7.22
C CYS A 429 -18.65 -17.28 -6.14
N LEU A 430 -19.43 -16.23 -5.86
CA LEU A 430 -20.53 -16.26 -4.88
C LEU A 430 -21.91 -16.30 -5.54
N SER A 431 -21.99 -16.30 -6.87
CA SER A 431 -23.25 -16.15 -7.61
C SER A 431 -24.32 -17.18 -7.27
N SER A 432 -23.93 -18.41 -6.93
CA SER A 432 -24.84 -19.50 -6.56
C SER A 432 -25.56 -19.29 -5.22
N LEU A 433 -25.07 -18.37 -4.36
CA LEU A 433 -25.70 -18.06 -3.08
C LEU A 433 -26.87 -17.09 -3.21
N PHE A 434 -26.99 -16.40 -4.35
CA PHE A 434 -27.92 -15.30 -4.54
C PHE A 434 -28.88 -15.58 -5.69
N ARG A 435 -30.08 -15.00 -5.60
CA ARG A 435 -31.05 -14.98 -6.69
C ARG A 435 -30.56 -14.11 -7.85
N GLU A 436 -29.97 -12.95 -7.54
CA GLU A 436 -29.43 -12.03 -8.55
C GLU A 436 -28.19 -11.30 -8.01
N VAL A 437 -27.21 -11.09 -8.90
CA VAL A 437 -25.96 -10.39 -8.61
C VAL A 437 -25.81 -9.19 -9.55
N SER A 438 -25.46 -8.04 -9.00
CA SER A 438 -25.06 -6.85 -9.76
C SER A 438 -23.62 -6.46 -9.44
N GLY A 439 -22.72 -6.59 -10.40
CA GLY A 439 -21.37 -6.02 -10.33
C GLY A 439 -21.34 -4.59 -10.85
N VAL A 440 -20.73 -3.67 -10.11
CA VAL A 440 -20.57 -2.27 -10.51
C VAL A 440 -19.10 -1.90 -10.56
N GLU A 441 -18.66 -1.38 -11.71
CA GLU A 441 -17.27 -0.99 -11.95
C GLU A 441 -17.22 0.21 -12.90
N ILE A 442 -16.24 1.08 -12.71
CA ILE A 442 -16.04 2.30 -13.52
C ILE A 442 -15.26 1.95 -14.80
N SER A 443 -14.35 0.97 -14.72
CA SER A 443 -13.57 0.47 -15.84
C SER A 443 -14.44 -0.35 -16.81
N SER A 444 -14.71 0.22 -17.99
CA SER A 444 -15.43 -0.46 -19.07
C SER A 444 -14.72 -1.73 -19.56
N GLU A 445 -13.38 -1.76 -19.54
CA GLU A 445 -12.61 -2.96 -19.84
C GLU A 445 -12.85 -4.06 -18.80
N SER A 446 -12.89 -3.70 -17.51
CA SER A 446 -13.16 -4.66 -16.44
C SER A 446 -14.58 -5.24 -16.55
N ILE A 447 -15.58 -4.39 -16.83
CA ILE A 447 -16.97 -4.83 -17.10
C ILE A 447 -17.03 -5.79 -18.29
N LYS A 448 -16.32 -5.49 -19.39
CA LYS A 448 -16.25 -6.38 -20.56
C LYS A 448 -15.74 -7.77 -20.16
N TYR A 449 -14.69 -7.85 -19.35
CA TYR A 449 -14.16 -9.12 -18.88
C TYR A 449 -15.04 -9.80 -17.84
N ALA A 450 -15.69 -9.05 -16.95
CA ALA A 450 -16.65 -9.60 -15.99
C ALA A 450 -17.84 -10.26 -16.70
N THR A 451 -18.42 -9.61 -17.71
CA THR A 451 -19.47 -10.19 -18.57
C THR A 451 -18.96 -11.42 -19.32
N LYS A 452 -17.78 -11.34 -19.94
CA LYS A 452 -17.15 -12.49 -20.61
C LYS A 452 -16.94 -13.66 -19.65
N ASN A 453 -16.53 -13.39 -18.42
CA ASN A 453 -16.29 -14.41 -17.40
C ASN A 453 -17.62 -15.02 -16.91
N ALA A 454 -18.71 -14.26 -16.83
CA ALA A 454 -20.02 -14.83 -16.56
C ALA A 454 -20.46 -15.81 -17.66
N GLU A 455 -20.32 -15.41 -18.93
CA GLU A 455 -20.60 -16.27 -20.09
C GLU A 455 -19.73 -17.54 -20.08
N LEU A 456 -18.43 -17.39 -19.80
CA LEU A 456 -17.46 -18.50 -19.72
C LEU A 456 -17.85 -19.56 -18.67
N ASN A 457 -18.55 -19.16 -17.62
CA ASN A 457 -18.99 -20.03 -16.53
C ASN A 457 -20.48 -20.40 -16.62
N GLY A 458 -21.21 -19.94 -17.64
CA GLY A 458 -22.65 -20.16 -17.74
C GLY A 458 -23.47 -19.50 -16.61
N ILE A 459 -22.93 -18.46 -15.98
CA ILE A 459 -23.59 -17.73 -14.88
C ILE A 459 -24.56 -16.72 -15.50
N THR A 460 -25.86 -16.96 -15.32
CA THR A 460 -26.93 -16.16 -15.94
C THR A 460 -27.62 -15.18 -14.98
N ASN A 461 -27.38 -15.33 -13.67
CA ASN A 461 -27.96 -14.48 -12.63
C ASN A 461 -27.05 -13.28 -12.25
N ALA A 462 -25.93 -13.07 -12.93
CA ALA A 462 -25.02 -11.95 -12.71
C ALA A 462 -25.08 -10.92 -13.85
N LYS A 463 -25.24 -9.65 -13.50
CA LYS A 463 -25.23 -8.52 -14.44
C LYS A 463 -24.13 -7.53 -14.05
N PHE A 464 -23.47 -6.96 -15.05
CA PHE A 464 -22.37 -6.02 -14.85
C PHE A 464 -22.71 -4.65 -15.43
N LEU A 465 -22.60 -3.63 -14.59
CA LEU A 465 -23.01 -2.27 -14.89
C LEU A 465 -21.78 -1.35 -14.87
N ALA A 466 -21.55 -0.65 -15.97
CA ALA A 466 -20.66 0.49 -15.97
C ALA A 466 -21.28 1.58 -15.08
N GLY A 467 -20.65 1.84 -13.93
CA GLY A 467 -21.10 2.83 -12.96
C GLY A 467 -20.51 4.21 -13.24
N ASN A 468 -21.34 5.25 -13.13
CA ASN A 468 -20.84 6.62 -12.99
C ASN A 468 -20.51 6.85 -11.51
N ALA A 469 -19.35 7.44 -11.22
CA ALA A 469 -18.92 7.68 -9.83
C ALA A 469 -19.94 8.49 -9.00
N GLU A 470 -20.74 9.34 -9.67
CA GLU A 470 -21.73 10.22 -9.06
C GLU A 470 -23.00 9.50 -8.58
N ASP A 471 -23.35 8.35 -9.17
CA ASP A 471 -24.54 7.57 -8.79
C ASP A 471 -24.35 6.09 -9.15
N ILE A 472 -23.53 5.43 -8.33
CA ILE A 472 -23.05 4.06 -8.52
C ILE A 472 -24.20 3.05 -8.35
N PHE A 473 -25.14 3.35 -7.45
CA PHE A 473 -26.26 2.46 -7.14
C PHE A 473 -27.59 2.84 -7.84
N ALA A 474 -27.61 3.85 -8.72
CA ALA A 474 -28.83 4.35 -9.39
C ALA A 474 -29.70 3.27 -10.02
N LYS A 475 -29.06 2.24 -10.57
CA LYS A 475 -29.69 1.15 -11.34
C LYS A 475 -30.01 -0.07 -10.48
N ILE A 476 -29.64 -0.07 -9.21
CA ILE A 476 -29.89 -1.18 -8.28
C ILE A 476 -31.28 -1.02 -7.67
N GLN A 477 -32.15 -1.99 -7.90
CA GLN A 477 -33.55 -1.99 -7.44
C GLN A 477 -33.82 -3.04 -6.35
N TYR A 478 -32.76 -3.56 -5.71
CA TYR A 478 -32.88 -4.65 -4.76
C TYR A 478 -33.43 -4.17 -3.41
N PRO A 479 -34.31 -4.95 -2.74
CA PRO A 479 -34.74 -4.67 -1.37
C PRO A 479 -33.55 -4.68 -0.42
N ALA A 480 -33.35 -3.57 0.29
CA ALA A 480 -32.20 -3.36 1.16
C ALA A 480 -32.03 -4.47 2.21
N GLN A 481 -33.13 -4.92 2.82
CA GLN A 481 -33.17 -5.98 3.84
C GLN A 481 -32.82 -7.39 3.33
N GLN A 482 -32.68 -7.58 2.02
CA GLN A 482 -32.30 -8.85 1.39
C GLN A 482 -31.02 -8.71 0.56
N THR A 483 -30.28 -7.61 0.74
CA THR A 483 -29.11 -7.25 -0.07
C THR A 483 -27.84 -7.27 0.77
N THR A 484 -26.83 -8.01 0.29
CA THR A 484 -25.43 -7.86 0.70
C THR A 484 -24.72 -6.94 -0.30
N VAL A 485 -23.87 -6.04 0.20
CA VAL A 485 -22.91 -5.29 -0.62
C VAL A 485 -21.50 -5.74 -0.28
N ILE A 486 -20.73 -6.20 -1.27
CA ILE A 486 -19.28 -6.39 -1.16
C ILE A 486 -18.60 -5.17 -1.77
N ILE A 487 -17.57 -4.64 -1.10
CA ILE A 487 -16.77 -3.51 -1.58
C ILE A 487 -15.28 -3.86 -1.51
N ASP A 488 -14.57 -3.73 -2.64
CA ASP A 488 -13.10 -3.92 -2.76
C ASP A 488 -12.46 -2.68 -3.40
N PRO A 489 -12.42 -1.53 -2.69
CA PRO A 489 -11.96 -0.27 -3.26
C PRO A 489 -10.43 -0.22 -3.43
N PRO A 490 -9.91 0.73 -4.24
CA PRO A 490 -8.47 0.97 -4.34
C PRO A 490 -7.86 1.38 -2.99
N ARG A 491 -6.51 1.37 -2.90
CA ARG A 491 -5.73 1.69 -1.67
C ARG A 491 -6.08 2.98 -0.92
N ARG A 492 -6.79 3.91 -1.55
CA ARG A 492 -7.25 5.18 -0.95
C ARG A 492 -8.57 5.04 -0.17
N GLY A 493 -9.20 3.86 -0.23
CA GLY A 493 -10.54 3.59 0.28
C GLY A 493 -11.64 4.15 -0.62
N CYS A 494 -12.86 4.15 -0.09
CA CYS A 494 -14.03 4.78 -0.68
C CYS A 494 -13.92 6.31 -0.58
N ASP A 495 -14.53 7.01 -1.53
CA ASP A 495 -14.76 8.45 -1.39
C ASP A 495 -16.05 8.73 -0.58
N GLU A 496 -16.19 9.97 -0.13
CA GLU A 496 -17.32 10.39 0.71
C GLU A 496 -18.68 10.19 0.02
N GLU A 497 -18.71 10.37 -1.30
CA GLU A 497 -19.91 10.24 -2.10
C GLU A 497 -20.36 8.77 -2.20
N PHE A 498 -19.43 7.84 -2.41
CA PHE A 498 -19.69 6.41 -2.33
C PHE A 498 -20.26 6.01 -0.97
N ILE A 499 -19.64 6.45 0.13
CA ILE A 499 -20.09 6.15 1.50
C ILE A 499 -21.51 6.69 1.72
N ARG A 500 -21.79 7.92 1.27
CA ARG A 500 -23.14 8.51 1.35
C ARG A 500 -24.17 7.69 0.59
N GLN A 501 -23.85 7.22 -0.61
CA GLN A 501 -24.74 6.38 -1.41
C GLN A 501 -24.95 4.99 -0.78
N LEU A 502 -23.91 4.39 -0.20
CA LEU A 502 -24.00 3.10 0.48
C LEU A 502 -24.87 3.17 1.75
N VAL A 503 -24.73 4.24 2.53
CA VAL A 503 -25.61 4.52 3.68
C VAL A 503 -27.07 4.70 3.22
N LYS A 504 -27.28 5.40 2.09
CA LYS A 504 -28.64 5.58 1.52
C LYS A 504 -29.24 4.25 1.03
N LEU A 505 -28.44 3.39 0.41
CA LEU A 505 -28.87 2.06 -0.02
C LEU A 505 -29.25 1.18 1.18
N ALA A 506 -28.56 1.37 2.31
CA ALA A 506 -28.82 0.71 3.59
C ALA A 506 -28.92 -0.83 3.51
N PRO A 507 -28.02 -1.55 2.81
CA PRO A 507 -28.08 -3.01 2.71
C PRO A 507 -28.08 -3.73 4.08
N LYS A 508 -28.57 -4.97 4.12
CA LYS A 508 -28.55 -5.80 5.33
C LYS A 508 -27.11 -6.08 5.80
N HIS A 509 -26.22 -6.42 4.86
CA HIS A 509 -24.81 -6.64 5.16
C HIS A 509 -23.90 -5.83 4.25
N ILE A 510 -22.75 -5.42 4.79
CA ILE A 510 -21.64 -4.84 4.03
C ILE A 510 -20.39 -5.66 4.34
N VAL A 511 -19.77 -6.24 3.30
CA VAL A 511 -18.45 -6.88 3.41
C VAL A 511 -17.43 -5.98 2.75
N TYR A 512 -16.58 -5.36 3.56
CA TYR A 512 -15.50 -4.50 3.12
C TYR A 512 -14.21 -5.32 3.03
N VAL A 513 -13.68 -5.51 1.83
CA VAL A 513 -12.36 -6.09 1.55
C VAL A 513 -11.38 -4.97 1.22
N SER A 514 -10.15 -5.00 1.76
CA SER A 514 -9.19 -3.93 1.49
C SER A 514 -7.73 -4.30 1.68
N CYS A 515 -6.91 -3.93 0.69
CA CYS A 515 -5.45 -3.99 0.77
C CYS A 515 -4.82 -2.85 1.61
N ASN A 516 -5.64 -1.95 2.16
CA ASN A 516 -5.21 -0.90 3.09
C ASN A 516 -6.18 -0.80 4.28
N VAL A 517 -5.82 -1.50 5.36
CA VAL A 517 -6.61 -1.59 6.59
C VAL A 517 -6.83 -0.24 7.29
N HIS A 518 -5.97 0.75 7.07
CA HIS A 518 -6.11 2.08 7.67
C HIS A 518 -7.23 2.88 7.01
N THR A 519 -7.31 2.86 5.67
CA THR A 519 -8.43 3.49 4.95
C THR A 519 -9.72 2.70 5.13
N GLN A 520 -9.65 1.37 5.23
CA GLN A 520 -10.81 0.54 5.59
C GLN A 520 -11.37 0.93 6.97
N ALA A 521 -10.51 1.01 8.00
CA ALA A 521 -10.93 1.42 9.34
C ALA A 521 -11.60 2.80 9.33
N ARG A 522 -11.01 3.78 8.64
CA ARG A 522 -11.61 5.12 8.44
C ARG A 522 -13.01 5.03 7.84
N ASP A 523 -13.16 4.30 6.75
CA ASP A 523 -14.42 4.24 6.01
C ASP A 523 -15.50 3.49 6.78
N VAL A 524 -15.15 2.40 7.47
CA VAL A 524 -16.04 1.68 8.40
C VAL A 524 -16.50 2.61 9.52
N GLY A 525 -15.58 3.41 10.08
CA GLY A 525 -15.89 4.45 11.04
C GLY A 525 -16.91 5.46 10.53
N GLN A 526 -16.73 5.94 9.29
CA GLN A 526 -17.68 6.85 8.65
C GLN A 526 -19.05 6.21 8.40
N LEU A 527 -19.10 4.94 7.98
CA LEU A 527 -20.36 4.20 7.77
C LEU A 527 -21.18 4.14 9.07
N ILE A 528 -20.56 3.69 10.16
CA ILE A 528 -21.22 3.52 11.46
C ILE A 528 -21.60 4.87 12.08
N THR A 529 -20.76 5.89 11.91
CA THR A 529 -21.08 7.24 12.40
C THR A 529 -22.26 7.86 11.65
N ARG A 530 -22.39 7.60 10.34
CA ARG A 530 -23.49 8.12 9.51
C ARG A 530 -24.77 7.32 9.63
N ASP A 531 -24.67 6.02 9.96
CA ASP A 531 -25.81 5.16 10.22
C ASP A 531 -25.51 4.21 11.38
N ALA A 532 -25.94 4.62 12.58
CA ALA A 532 -25.75 3.89 13.82
C ALA A 532 -26.47 2.54 13.88
N ARG A 533 -27.25 2.18 12.84
CA ARG A 533 -27.86 0.85 12.73
C ARG A 533 -26.86 -0.19 12.26
N TYR A 534 -25.70 0.19 11.73
CA TYR A 534 -24.65 -0.79 11.46
C TYR A 534 -23.79 -1.05 12.70
N LYS A 535 -23.51 -2.33 12.93
CA LYS A 535 -22.47 -2.79 13.86
C LYS A 535 -21.41 -3.57 13.08
N ILE A 536 -20.19 -3.56 13.59
CA ILE A 536 -19.12 -4.43 13.08
C ILE A 536 -19.38 -5.84 13.63
N LYS A 537 -19.74 -6.78 12.75
CA LYS A 537 -19.92 -8.19 13.10
C LYS A 537 -18.58 -8.88 13.31
N SER A 538 -17.62 -8.63 12.43
CA SER A 538 -16.26 -9.20 12.53
C SER A 538 -15.25 -8.39 11.72
N VAL A 539 -13.97 -8.49 12.13
CA VAL A 539 -12.82 -7.92 11.42
C VAL A 539 -11.68 -8.93 11.48
N ARG A 540 -10.99 -9.14 10.37
CA ARG A 540 -9.76 -9.95 10.34
C ARG A 540 -8.86 -9.59 9.17
N GLY A 541 -7.59 -9.99 9.25
CA GLY A 541 -6.67 -9.96 8.12
C GLY A 541 -6.70 -11.26 7.30
N ALA A 542 -6.23 -11.19 6.06
CA ALA A 542 -5.87 -12.32 5.22
C ALA A 542 -4.48 -12.08 4.61
N ASP A 543 -3.62 -13.08 4.69
CA ASP A 543 -2.25 -12.96 4.20
C ASP A 543 -2.14 -13.25 2.69
N LEU A 544 -2.56 -12.30 1.85
CA LEU A 544 -2.36 -12.41 0.40
C LEU A 544 -0.89 -12.26 0.00
N PHE A 545 -0.03 -11.77 0.89
CA PHE A 545 1.37 -11.47 0.59
C PHE A 545 2.32 -11.94 1.70
N PRO A 546 2.49 -13.27 1.88
CA PRO A 546 3.46 -13.83 2.81
C PRO A 546 4.87 -13.24 2.61
N GLN A 547 5.67 -13.20 3.66
CA GLN A 547 7.01 -12.59 3.70
C GLN A 547 7.04 -11.06 3.58
N THR A 548 5.89 -10.41 3.40
CA THR A 548 5.74 -8.95 3.32
C THR A 548 4.87 -8.41 4.45
N HIS A 549 4.92 -7.10 4.67
CA HIS A 549 4.06 -6.41 5.65
C HIS A 549 2.59 -6.27 5.24
N HIS A 550 2.25 -6.50 3.97
CA HIS A 550 0.88 -6.31 3.51
C HIS A 550 -0.08 -7.31 4.14
N VAL A 551 -1.25 -6.81 4.53
CA VAL A 551 -2.39 -7.58 5.03
C VAL A 551 -3.64 -7.08 4.33
N GLU A 552 -4.45 -8.01 3.84
CA GLU A 552 -5.76 -7.72 3.27
C GLU A 552 -6.79 -7.76 4.41
N GLY A 553 -7.47 -6.66 4.70
CA GLY A 553 -8.50 -6.62 5.74
C GLY A 553 -9.86 -7.04 5.20
N VAL A 554 -10.62 -7.80 5.99
CA VAL A 554 -12.04 -8.07 5.75
C VAL A 554 -12.84 -7.65 6.98
N ALA A 555 -13.69 -6.64 6.81
CA ALA A 555 -14.63 -6.17 7.82
C ALA A 555 -16.07 -6.47 7.37
N VAL A 556 -16.84 -7.11 8.25
CA VAL A 556 -18.25 -7.47 7.99
C VAL A 556 -19.11 -6.61 8.88
N LEU A 557 -20.02 -5.84 8.29
CA LEU A 557 -21.00 -5.03 8.99
C LEU A 557 -22.39 -5.62 8.77
N GLU A 558 -23.21 -5.57 9.81
CA GLU A 558 -24.59 -6.01 9.81
C GLU A 558 -25.48 -4.88 10.30
N ARG A 559 -26.60 -4.67 9.62
CA ARG A 559 -27.63 -3.73 10.06
C ARG A 559 -28.51 -4.39 11.14
N VAL A 560 -28.60 -3.78 12.32
CA VAL A 560 -29.23 -4.38 13.51
C VAL A 560 -30.77 -4.43 13.48
N ASP A 561 -31.40 -3.70 12.56
CA ASP A 561 -32.85 -3.60 12.40
C ASP A 561 -33.37 -4.39 11.17
N ALA A 562 -32.53 -5.26 10.58
CA ALA A 562 -32.80 -5.96 9.32
C ALA A 562 -33.27 -7.41 9.49
#